data_AF-A0AAV1YTL9-F1
#
_entry.id   AF-A0AAV1YTL9-F1
#
_cell.length_a   1.000
_cell.length_b   1.000
_cell.length_c   1.000
_cell.angle_alpha   90.00
_cell.angle_beta   90.00
_cell.angle_gamma   90.00
#
_symmetry.space_group_name_H-M   'P 1'
#
loop_
_entity.id
_entity.type
_entity.pdbx_description
1 polymer ?
#
loop_
_entity_poly.entity_id
_entity_poly.type
_entity_poly.pdbx_seq_one_letter_code
_entity_poly.pdbx_strand_id
1 'polypeptide(L)'
;MQSFVILALFCLVGWSSSQKCPAQFYKFTPRHSYCLPPRSRQFCRISRTGVSPQDKDLILSLHNQFRSKVAMGKEQRARDGILPQAADMIQMEWDNELAAVAQKWTQNCQWGHDCDECRAVENFAVGQNLAMQNRSCSGQGCQKPNGEPDWTWAITALYNEIDDYYVSWLDSHFEHPGPQTGHLTQIIWSRSWRVGCGYSFYKEGGKYHQYYACNYGP
;
A
#
# COMPACT_ATOMS: atom_id res chain seq x y z
N MET A 1 46.05 57.02 0.13
CA MET A 1 44.75 56.66 0.73
C MET A 1 44.55 55.17 0.47
N GLN A 2 44.62 54.35 1.52
CA GLN A 2 44.55 52.88 1.41
C GLN A 2 43.07 52.45 1.36
N SER A 3 42.72 51.68 0.33
CA SER A 3 41.41 51.06 0.19
C SER A 3 41.36 49.75 0.97
N PHE A 4 40.47 49.66 1.95
CA PHE A 4 40.16 48.41 2.65
C PHE A 4 39.01 47.70 1.93
N VAL A 5 39.26 46.47 1.46
CA VAL A 5 38.24 45.56 0.95
C VAL A 5 37.77 44.68 2.10
N ILE A 6 36.51 44.83 2.52
CA ILE A 6 35.89 43.98 3.54
C ILE A 6 35.31 42.75 2.83
N LEU A 7 35.97 41.60 2.93
CA LEU A 7 35.39 40.31 2.56
C LEU A 7 34.43 39.86 3.67
N ALA A 8 33.13 39.95 3.42
CA ALA A 8 32.12 39.30 4.24
C ALA A 8 32.07 37.80 3.91
N LEU A 9 32.60 36.96 4.80
CA LEU A 9 32.36 35.51 4.76
C LEU A 9 30.89 35.24 5.11
N PHE A 10 30.07 34.97 4.10
CA PHE A 10 28.77 34.34 4.30
C PHE A 10 28.98 32.86 4.64
N CYS A 11 28.98 32.53 5.93
CA CYS A 11 28.78 31.16 6.38
C CYS A 11 27.38 30.70 5.98
N LEU A 12 27.28 29.99 4.86
CA LEU A 12 26.09 29.22 4.51
C LEU A 12 25.95 28.09 5.53
N VAL A 13 25.21 28.34 6.61
CA VAL A 13 24.75 27.28 7.51
C VAL A 13 23.75 26.45 6.70
N GLY A 14 24.22 25.34 6.14
CA GLY A 14 23.36 24.37 5.47
C GLY A 14 22.37 23.80 6.48
N TRP A 15 21.12 24.25 6.41
CA TRP A 15 20.02 23.63 7.14
C TRP A 15 19.73 22.27 6.51
N SER A 16 20.42 21.23 7.00
CA SER A 16 20.00 19.85 6.80
C SER A 16 18.73 19.64 7.62
N SER A 17 17.57 19.92 7.03
CA SER A 17 16.28 19.51 7.60
C SER A 17 16.15 18.00 7.44
N SER A 18 16.82 17.24 8.32
CA SER A 18 16.35 15.91 8.69
C SER A 18 14.95 16.09 9.25
N GLN A 19 13.94 15.88 8.40
CA GLN A 19 12.55 16.01 8.81
C GLN A 19 12.29 14.92 9.85
N LYS A 20 12.23 15.32 11.12
CA LYS A 20 11.97 14.43 12.25
C LYS A 20 10.64 13.70 12.03
N CYS A 21 10.55 12.44 12.46
CA CYS A 21 9.31 11.69 12.33
C CYS A 21 8.17 12.43 13.05
N PRO A 22 6.98 12.58 12.43
CA PRO A 22 5.83 13.20 13.07
C PRO A 22 5.46 12.50 14.39
N ALA A 23 5.14 13.29 15.41
CA ALA A 23 4.82 12.80 16.75
C ALA A 23 3.63 11.82 16.74
N GLN A 24 2.66 12.01 15.84
CA GLN A 24 1.49 11.14 15.70
C GLN A 24 1.83 9.70 15.31
N PHE A 25 2.98 9.47 14.67
CA PHE A 25 3.45 8.12 14.29
C PHE A 25 4.47 7.59 15.29
N TYR A 26 5.37 8.46 15.75
CA TYR A 26 6.42 8.10 16.71
C TYR A 26 5.84 7.61 18.06
N LYS A 27 4.64 8.07 18.43
CA LYS A 27 3.96 7.65 19.67
C LYS A 27 3.64 6.15 19.72
N PHE A 28 3.46 5.49 18.57
CA PHE A 28 3.19 4.04 18.52
C PHE A 28 4.47 3.23 18.68
N THR A 29 5.48 3.55 17.89
CA THR A 29 6.79 2.87 17.96
C THR A 29 7.88 3.71 17.28
N PRO A 30 9.13 3.69 17.79
CA PRO A 30 10.26 4.34 17.12
C PRO A 30 10.57 3.77 15.72
N ARG A 31 10.10 2.56 15.42
CA ARG A 31 10.27 1.89 14.12
C ARG A 31 9.04 1.99 13.21
N HIS A 32 8.15 2.94 13.48
CA HIS A 32 6.93 3.09 12.70
C HIS A 32 7.27 3.25 11.21
N SER A 33 6.48 2.64 10.31
CA SER A 33 6.76 2.60 8.87
C SER A 33 6.94 3.99 8.29
N TYR A 34 6.16 4.97 8.76
CA TYR A 34 6.32 6.38 8.41
C TYR A 34 7.67 7.00 8.83
N CYS A 35 8.23 6.54 9.95
CA CYS A 35 9.48 7.03 10.53
C CYS A 35 10.72 6.38 9.91
N LEU A 36 10.58 5.32 9.10
CA LEU A 36 11.73 4.61 8.56
C LEU A 36 12.57 5.53 7.66
N PRO A 37 13.91 5.51 7.80
CA PRO A 37 14.77 6.25 6.90
C PRO A 37 14.71 5.65 5.50
N PRO A 38 14.94 6.45 4.43
CA PRO A 38 15.04 5.92 3.08
C PRO A 38 16.14 4.85 2.99
N ARG A 39 15.81 3.70 2.41
CA ARG A 39 16.79 2.63 2.20
C ARG A 39 17.81 3.08 1.14
N SER A 40 19.07 2.64 1.27
CA SER A 40 20.14 3.04 0.33
C SER A 40 19.77 2.70 -1.11
N ARG A 41 20.12 3.59 -2.06
CA ARG A 41 19.91 3.40 -3.50
C ARG A 41 20.54 2.11 -4.05
N GLN A 42 21.52 1.55 -3.36
CA GLN A 42 22.12 0.25 -3.70
C GLN A 42 21.10 -0.89 -3.57
N PHE A 43 20.20 -0.82 -2.60
CA PHE A 43 19.20 -1.85 -2.31
C PHE A 43 17.80 -1.47 -2.79
N CYS A 44 17.49 -0.17 -2.88
CA CYS A 44 16.15 0.32 -3.21
C CYS A 44 16.29 1.51 -4.16
N ARG A 45 16.42 1.24 -5.47
CA ARG A 45 16.49 2.31 -6.49
C ARG A 45 15.08 2.63 -6.99
N ILE A 46 14.36 3.45 -6.23
CA ILE A 46 13.04 3.94 -6.61
C ILE A 46 13.16 4.84 -7.85
N SER A 47 12.26 4.65 -8.82
CA SER A 47 12.15 5.50 -10.01
C SER A 47 10.74 6.02 -10.28
N ARG A 48 9.71 5.49 -9.61
CA ARG A 48 8.39 6.12 -9.45
C ARG A 48 7.82 5.80 -8.08
N THR A 49 7.04 6.70 -7.51
CA THR A 49 6.35 6.50 -6.24
C THR A 49 5.15 7.43 -6.17
N GLY A 50 4.21 7.15 -5.28
CA GLY A 50 3.02 7.95 -5.09
C GLY A 50 1.79 7.34 -5.76
N VAL A 51 0.63 7.83 -5.31
CA VAL A 51 -0.69 7.47 -5.83
C VAL A 51 -1.34 8.76 -6.32
N SER A 52 -1.64 8.85 -7.62
CA SER A 52 -2.24 10.04 -8.21
C SER A 52 -3.71 10.20 -7.76
N PRO A 53 -4.32 11.40 -7.89
CA PRO A 53 -5.75 11.56 -7.62
C PRO A 53 -6.63 10.59 -8.41
N GLN A 54 -6.30 10.37 -9.69
CA GLN A 54 -7.01 9.43 -10.55
C GLN A 54 -6.86 7.99 -10.06
N ASP A 55 -5.68 7.62 -9.58
CA ASP A 55 -5.46 6.30 -8.97
C ASP A 55 -6.28 6.14 -7.69
N LYS A 56 -6.38 7.17 -6.84
CA LYS A 56 -7.22 7.12 -5.62
C LYS A 56 -8.68 6.84 -5.96
N ASP A 57 -9.22 7.56 -6.95
CA ASP A 57 -10.60 7.38 -7.41
C ASP A 57 -10.81 5.98 -7.98
N LEU A 58 -9.86 5.48 -8.78
CA LEU A 58 -9.90 4.12 -9.33
C LEU A 58 -9.86 3.06 -8.23
N ILE A 59 -8.94 3.18 -7.27
CA ILE A 59 -8.79 2.25 -6.15
C ILE A 59 -10.10 2.20 -5.34
N LEU A 60 -10.64 3.35 -4.95
CA LEU A 60 -11.91 3.40 -4.23
C LEU A 60 -13.06 2.79 -5.03
N SER A 61 -13.13 3.11 -6.32
CA SER A 61 -14.17 2.60 -7.21
C SER A 61 -14.12 1.07 -7.29
N LEU A 62 -12.94 0.48 -7.47
CA LEU A 62 -12.78 -0.98 -7.53
C LEU A 62 -13.17 -1.67 -6.22
N HIS A 63 -12.69 -1.17 -5.08
CA HIS A 63 -13.07 -1.72 -3.77
C HIS A 63 -14.58 -1.67 -3.56
N ASN A 64 -15.19 -0.50 -3.79
CA ASN A 64 -16.62 -0.31 -3.57
C ASN A 64 -17.48 -1.10 -4.56
N GLN A 65 -17.04 -1.29 -5.81
CA GLN A 65 -17.71 -2.15 -6.78
C GLN A 65 -17.71 -3.61 -6.34
N PHE A 66 -16.57 -4.13 -5.90
CA PHE A 66 -16.46 -5.51 -5.40
C PHE A 66 -17.30 -5.72 -4.13
N ARG A 67 -17.19 -4.80 -3.17
CA ARG A 67 -17.99 -4.82 -1.93
C ARG A 67 -19.49 -4.76 -2.23
N SER A 68 -19.91 -3.91 -3.16
CA SER A 68 -21.31 -3.81 -3.58
C SER A 68 -21.80 -5.09 -4.27
N LYS A 69 -20.97 -5.70 -5.13
CA LYS A 69 -21.27 -6.98 -5.79
C LYS A 69 -21.51 -8.09 -4.76
N VAL A 70 -20.64 -8.21 -3.75
CA VAL A 70 -20.80 -9.17 -2.66
C VAL A 70 -22.03 -8.84 -1.81
N ALA A 71 -22.22 -7.57 -1.40
CA ALA A 71 -23.34 -7.16 -0.58
C ALA A 71 -24.71 -7.46 -1.20
N MET A 72 -24.82 -7.34 -2.53
CA MET A 72 -26.04 -7.67 -3.28
C MET A 72 -26.24 -9.18 -3.52
N GLY A 73 -25.32 -10.05 -3.08
CA GLY A 73 -25.37 -11.49 -3.34
C GLY A 73 -25.16 -11.82 -4.82
N LYS A 74 -24.36 -11.02 -5.54
CA LYS A 74 -24.11 -11.17 -6.99
C LYS A 74 -22.74 -11.78 -7.31
N GLU A 75 -21.96 -12.17 -6.30
CA GLU A 75 -20.69 -12.87 -6.49
C GLU A 75 -20.90 -14.38 -6.46
N GLN A 76 -20.67 -15.03 -7.61
CA GLN A 76 -20.98 -16.44 -7.85
C GLN A 76 -19.72 -17.29 -8.03
N ARG A 77 -18.53 -16.69 -7.91
CA ARG A 77 -17.25 -17.36 -8.19
C ARG A 77 -16.72 -18.24 -7.05
N ALA A 78 -17.25 -18.10 -5.83
CA ALA A 78 -16.87 -18.92 -4.70
C ALA A 78 -17.16 -20.41 -4.96
N ARG A 79 -16.34 -21.31 -4.40
CA ARG A 79 -16.26 -22.74 -4.78
C ARG A 79 -17.50 -23.56 -4.46
N ASP A 80 -18.15 -23.32 -3.33
CA ASP A 80 -19.25 -24.12 -2.76
C ASP A 80 -20.58 -23.36 -2.69
N GLY A 81 -20.69 -22.23 -3.39
CA GLY A 81 -21.95 -21.50 -3.49
C GLY A 81 -21.80 -20.03 -3.87
N ILE A 82 -22.89 -19.31 -3.67
CA ILE A 82 -22.96 -17.87 -3.85
C ILE A 82 -22.72 -17.23 -2.48
N LEU A 83 -21.87 -16.19 -2.43
CA LEU A 83 -21.74 -15.41 -1.19
C LEU A 83 -23.10 -14.79 -0.82
N PRO A 84 -23.57 -14.94 0.43
CA PRO A 84 -24.83 -14.37 0.86
C PRO A 84 -24.81 -12.84 0.82
N GLN A 85 -26.00 -12.23 0.78
CA GLN A 85 -26.12 -10.79 0.92
C GLN A 85 -25.57 -10.32 2.26
N ALA A 86 -24.84 -9.21 2.26
CA ALA A 86 -24.28 -8.63 3.46
C ALA A 86 -25.25 -7.59 4.06
N ALA A 87 -25.53 -7.71 5.35
CA ALA A 87 -26.44 -6.78 6.05
C ALA A 87 -25.82 -5.41 6.34
N ASP A 88 -24.48 -5.34 6.47
CA ASP A 88 -23.77 -4.17 6.99
C ASP A 88 -22.48 -3.83 6.20
N MET A 89 -22.43 -4.11 4.89
CA MET A 89 -21.27 -3.76 4.06
C MET A 89 -21.16 -2.25 3.84
N ILE A 90 -20.24 -1.59 4.55
CA ILE A 90 -20.05 -0.14 4.50
C ILE A 90 -19.27 0.26 3.24
N GLN A 91 -19.67 1.37 2.60
CA GLN A 91 -18.90 1.96 1.52
C GLN A 91 -17.57 2.52 2.05
N MET A 92 -16.46 2.17 1.40
CA MET A 92 -15.14 2.67 1.75
C MET A 92 -14.92 4.12 1.29
N GLU A 93 -14.21 4.88 2.12
CA GLU A 93 -13.69 6.21 1.86
C GLU A 93 -12.16 6.22 1.90
N TRP A 94 -11.56 7.15 1.14
CA TRP A 94 -10.11 7.30 1.14
C TRP A 94 -9.63 7.93 2.44
N ASP A 95 -8.56 7.37 3.01
CA ASP A 95 -7.90 7.89 4.20
C ASP A 95 -6.45 8.29 3.87
N ASN A 96 -6.14 9.58 4.06
CA ASN A 96 -4.82 10.10 3.75
C ASN A 96 -3.77 9.68 4.79
N GLU A 97 -4.14 9.42 6.04
CA GLU A 97 -3.20 8.93 7.05
C GLU A 97 -2.77 7.50 6.73
N LEU A 98 -3.73 6.61 6.45
CA LEU A 98 -3.46 5.24 6.00
C LEU A 98 -2.59 5.22 4.73
N ALA A 99 -2.92 6.07 3.75
CA ALA A 99 -2.15 6.16 2.51
C ALA A 99 -0.72 6.63 2.75
N ALA A 100 -0.51 7.57 3.67
CA ALA A 100 0.81 8.09 3.97
C ALA A 100 1.70 7.02 4.62
N VAL A 101 1.13 6.18 5.50
CA VAL A 101 1.82 5.03 6.09
C VAL A 101 2.12 3.95 5.05
N ALA A 102 1.13 3.54 4.26
CA ALA A 102 1.30 2.55 3.19
C ALA A 102 2.35 3.00 2.16
N GLN A 103 2.34 4.29 1.80
CA GLN A 103 3.30 4.87 0.87
C GLN A 103 4.73 4.77 1.40
N LYS A 104 4.93 5.08 2.69
CA LYS A 104 6.24 4.94 3.35
C LYS A 104 6.69 3.48 3.40
N TRP A 105 5.77 2.55 3.63
CA TRP A 105 6.09 1.13 3.60
C TRP A 105 6.59 0.66 2.23
N THR A 106 5.89 1.00 1.13
CA THR A 106 6.36 0.61 -0.22
C THR A 106 7.72 1.22 -0.57
N GLN A 107 8.03 2.41 -0.05
CA GLN A 107 9.32 3.09 -0.26
C GLN A 107 10.48 2.42 0.49
N ASN A 108 10.19 1.51 1.43
CA ASN A 108 11.21 0.70 2.09
C ASN A 108 11.73 -0.44 1.20
N CYS A 109 11.03 -0.76 0.10
CA CYS A 109 11.39 -1.85 -0.84
C CYS A 109 11.55 -3.21 -0.15
N GLN A 110 10.85 -3.46 0.95
CA GLN A 110 10.85 -4.75 1.65
C GLN A 110 9.50 -5.43 1.39
N TRP A 111 9.54 -6.58 0.72
CA TRP A 111 8.34 -7.38 0.51
C TRP A 111 7.92 -8.06 1.80
N GLY A 112 6.63 -7.97 2.11
CA GLY A 112 6.04 -8.50 3.33
C GLY A 112 5.33 -7.41 4.12
N HIS A 113 4.52 -7.82 5.10
CA HIS A 113 3.82 -6.90 5.98
C HIS A 113 4.79 -6.22 6.94
N ASP A 114 4.54 -4.95 7.24
CA ASP A 114 5.07 -4.31 8.43
C ASP A 114 4.36 -4.80 9.70
N CYS A 115 4.94 -4.52 10.86
CA CYS A 115 4.33 -4.90 12.14
C CYS A 115 3.05 -4.08 12.41
N ASP A 116 2.14 -4.61 13.23
CA ASP A 116 0.87 -3.94 13.53
C ASP A 116 1.08 -2.55 14.14
N GLU A 117 2.00 -2.42 15.11
CA GLU A 117 2.35 -1.12 15.69
C GLU A 117 3.08 -0.21 14.69
N CYS A 118 3.73 -0.80 13.68
CA CYS A 118 4.48 -0.06 12.66
C CYS A 118 3.55 0.64 11.66
N ARG A 119 2.33 0.13 11.49
CA ARG A 119 1.30 0.70 10.60
C ARG A 119 0.15 1.37 11.34
N ALA A 120 0.25 1.47 12.67
CA ALA A 120 -0.82 1.98 13.51
C ALA A 120 -1.16 3.45 13.22
N VAL A 121 -2.44 3.77 13.33
CA VAL A 121 -2.97 5.14 13.32
C VAL A 121 -3.83 5.35 14.57
N GLU A 122 -4.25 6.59 14.84
CA GLU A 122 -4.85 6.94 16.14
C GLU A 122 -6.20 6.29 16.42
N ASN A 123 -7.01 6.08 15.40
CA ASN A 123 -8.45 5.85 15.60
C ASN A 123 -8.87 4.39 15.58
N PHE A 124 -8.05 3.48 15.04
CA PHE A 124 -8.46 2.09 14.81
C PHE A 124 -7.28 1.16 14.49
N ALA A 125 -7.53 -0.14 14.61
CA ALA A 125 -6.63 -1.18 14.11
C ALA A 125 -6.53 -1.12 12.58
N VAL A 126 -5.36 -1.47 12.05
CA VAL A 126 -5.04 -1.34 10.63
C VAL A 126 -4.73 -2.70 10.01
N GLY A 127 -5.54 -3.11 9.05
CA GLY A 127 -5.26 -4.25 8.16
C GLY A 127 -4.42 -3.83 6.97
N GLN A 128 -3.89 -4.80 6.21
CA GLN A 128 -3.05 -4.51 5.04
C GLN A 128 -3.13 -5.59 3.97
N ASN A 129 -3.23 -5.17 2.72
CA ASN A 129 -3.03 -6.00 1.55
C ASN A 129 -1.82 -5.52 0.77
N LEU A 130 -1.05 -6.47 0.23
CA LEU A 130 0.15 -6.21 -0.56
C LEU A 130 0.04 -6.90 -1.91
N ALA A 131 0.49 -6.23 -2.97
CA ALA A 131 0.62 -6.84 -4.29
C ALA A 131 1.95 -6.43 -4.92
N MET A 132 2.51 -7.30 -5.76
CA MET A 132 3.76 -7.02 -6.46
C MET A 132 3.80 -7.62 -7.86
N GLN A 133 4.16 -6.81 -8.85
CA GLN A 133 4.58 -7.30 -10.17
C GLN A 133 6.10 -7.21 -10.28
N ASN A 134 6.72 -8.32 -10.64
CA ASN A 134 8.16 -8.41 -10.87
C ASN A 134 8.43 -8.55 -12.36
N ARG A 135 9.30 -7.70 -12.90
CA ARG A 135 9.73 -7.78 -14.29
C ARG A 135 11.25 -7.85 -14.38
N SER A 136 11.76 -8.95 -14.93
CA SER A 136 13.17 -9.07 -15.30
C SER A 136 13.42 -8.26 -16.56
N CYS A 137 14.53 -7.53 -16.61
CA CYS A 137 14.95 -6.81 -17.80
C CYS A 137 16.48 -6.78 -17.89
N SER A 138 17.01 -7.63 -18.76
CA SER A 138 18.44 -7.80 -19.01
C SER A 138 18.68 -8.13 -20.48
N GLY A 139 19.78 -7.62 -21.05
CA GLY A 139 20.19 -7.88 -22.44
C GLY A 139 19.92 -6.73 -23.41
N GLN A 140 20.51 -6.83 -24.62
CA GLN A 140 20.25 -5.89 -25.72
C GLN A 140 18.80 -5.99 -26.17
N GLY A 141 18.12 -4.84 -26.30
CA GLY A 141 16.72 -4.77 -26.71
C GLY A 141 15.69 -4.79 -25.58
N CYS A 142 16.10 -4.94 -24.31
CA CYS A 142 15.14 -4.87 -23.22
C CYS A 142 14.59 -3.45 -23.02
N GLN A 143 13.27 -3.31 -23.14
CA GLN A 143 12.58 -2.06 -22.82
C GLN A 143 12.25 -2.02 -21.33
N LYS A 144 12.84 -1.03 -20.64
CA LYS A 144 12.54 -0.76 -19.23
C LYS A 144 11.02 -0.51 -19.09
N PRO A 145 10.32 -1.16 -18.14
CA PRO A 145 8.94 -0.82 -17.85
C PRO A 145 8.82 0.67 -17.50
N ASN A 146 7.79 1.35 -18.03
CA ASN A 146 7.53 2.78 -17.74
C ASN A 146 7.28 3.04 -16.23
N GLY A 147 6.99 1.96 -15.48
CA GLY A 147 6.76 1.99 -14.05
C GLY A 147 5.44 2.67 -13.68
N GLU A 148 4.51 2.83 -14.62
CA GLU A 148 3.16 3.27 -14.30
C GLU A 148 2.47 2.20 -13.43
N PRO A 149 1.72 2.59 -12.38
CA PRO A 149 0.97 1.63 -11.60
C PRO A 149 -0.17 1.02 -12.44
N ASP A 150 -0.44 -0.26 -12.21
CA ASP A 150 -1.61 -0.97 -12.72
C ASP A 150 -2.52 -1.34 -11.54
N TRP A 151 -3.26 -0.34 -11.06
CA TRP A 151 -4.15 -0.49 -9.91
C TRP A 151 -5.34 -1.40 -10.20
N THR A 152 -5.81 -1.43 -11.45
CA THR A 152 -6.85 -2.38 -11.87
C THR A 152 -6.38 -3.80 -11.67
N TRP A 153 -5.17 -4.15 -12.14
CA TRP A 153 -4.58 -5.44 -11.86
C TRP A 153 -4.42 -5.67 -10.35
N ALA A 154 -3.83 -4.71 -9.62
CA ALA A 154 -3.49 -4.92 -8.22
C ALA A 154 -4.72 -5.24 -7.36
N ILE A 155 -5.77 -4.43 -7.44
CA ILE A 155 -6.98 -4.63 -6.64
C ILE A 155 -7.77 -5.85 -7.12
N THR A 156 -7.85 -6.08 -8.43
CA THR A 156 -8.55 -7.26 -8.97
C THR A 156 -7.85 -8.56 -8.60
N ALA A 157 -6.51 -8.58 -8.58
CA ALA A 157 -5.73 -9.76 -8.18
C ALA A 157 -5.99 -10.15 -6.73
N LEU A 158 -6.04 -9.16 -5.82
CA LEU A 158 -6.40 -9.36 -4.41
C LEU A 158 -7.83 -9.91 -4.27
N TYR A 159 -8.78 -9.40 -5.07
CA TYR A 159 -10.16 -9.88 -5.06
C TYR A 159 -10.34 -11.26 -5.70
N ASN A 160 -9.48 -11.65 -6.64
CA ASN A 160 -9.58 -12.92 -7.36
C ASN A 160 -9.31 -14.16 -6.51
N GLU A 161 -8.83 -14.02 -5.27
CA GLU A 161 -8.82 -15.11 -4.29
C GLU A 161 -10.24 -15.68 -4.04
N ILE A 162 -11.30 -14.97 -4.43
CA ILE A 162 -12.67 -15.49 -4.44
C ILE A 162 -12.83 -16.78 -5.23
N ASP A 163 -12.01 -16.99 -6.27
CA ASP A 163 -12.07 -18.22 -7.07
C ASP A 163 -11.60 -19.43 -6.26
N ASP A 164 -10.87 -19.23 -5.17
CA ASP A 164 -10.41 -20.27 -4.24
C ASP A 164 -11.11 -20.22 -2.88
N TYR A 165 -12.01 -19.25 -2.67
CA TYR A 165 -12.76 -19.08 -1.43
C TYR A 165 -13.99 -19.98 -1.37
N TYR A 166 -14.20 -20.62 -0.22
CA TYR A 166 -15.42 -21.36 0.08
C TYR A 166 -16.32 -20.49 0.94
N VAL A 167 -17.59 -20.37 0.57
CA VAL A 167 -18.67 -19.73 1.33
C VAL A 167 -18.74 -20.28 2.75
N SER A 168 -18.49 -21.58 2.95
CA SER A 168 -18.43 -22.18 4.29
C SER A 168 -17.33 -21.62 5.20
N TRP A 169 -16.36 -20.86 4.67
CA TRP A 169 -15.32 -20.18 5.46
C TRP A 169 -15.74 -18.82 6.00
N LEU A 170 -16.95 -18.33 5.68
CA LEU A 170 -17.44 -17.04 6.20
C LEU A 170 -17.42 -16.98 7.73
N ASP A 171 -17.69 -18.11 8.41
CA ASP A 171 -17.72 -18.17 9.87
C ASP A 171 -16.32 -18.40 10.49
N SER A 172 -15.34 -18.91 9.75
CA SER A 172 -14.00 -19.20 10.28
C SER A 172 -13.03 -18.02 10.22
N HIS A 173 -13.44 -16.94 9.54
CA HIS A 173 -12.79 -15.62 9.41
C HIS A 173 -11.36 -15.63 8.81
N PHE A 174 -10.42 -16.35 9.39
CA PHE A 174 -8.99 -16.32 9.01
C PHE A 174 -8.33 -17.69 8.94
N GLU A 175 -8.85 -18.68 9.68
CA GLU A 175 -8.28 -20.03 9.67
C GLU A 175 -9.15 -20.94 8.83
N HIS A 176 -8.58 -21.41 7.71
CA HIS A 176 -9.22 -22.40 6.87
C HIS A 176 -8.14 -23.23 6.15
N PRO A 177 -8.47 -24.49 5.77
CA PRO A 177 -7.56 -25.28 4.95
C PRO A 177 -7.49 -24.70 3.53
N GLY A 178 -6.33 -24.81 2.87
CA GLY A 178 -6.20 -24.51 1.44
C GLY A 178 -5.44 -23.22 1.10
N PRO A 179 -5.67 -22.65 -0.10
CA PRO A 179 -5.01 -21.42 -0.55
C PRO A 179 -5.28 -20.25 0.39
N GLN A 180 -4.35 -19.30 0.48
CA GLN A 180 -4.58 -18.09 1.28
C GLN A 180 -5.64 -17.21 0.60
N THR A 181 -6.64 -16.76 1.37
CA THR A 181 -7.71 -15.86 0.89
C THR A 181 -7.82 -14.57 1.69
N GLY A 182 -6.75 -14.25 2.46
CA GLY A 182 -6.73 -13.11 3.37
C GLY A 182 -6.84 -11.76 2.66
N HIS A 183 -6.41 -11.65 1.40
CA HIS A 183 -6.54 -10.40 0.67
C HIS A 183 -7.99 -10.15 0.27
N LEU A 184 -8.69 -11.19 -0.21
CA LEU A 184 -10.12 -11.12 -0.47
C LEU A 184 -10.88 -10.74 0.79
N THR A 185 -10.70 -11.47 1.89
CA THR A 185 -11.48 -11.24 3.12
C THR A 185 -11.30 -9.83 3.64
N GLN A 186 -10.10 -9.24 3.51
CA GLN A 186 -9.86 -7.83 3.83
C GLN A 186 -10.62 -6.87 2.89
N ILE A 187 -10.68 -7.12 1.57
CA ILE A 187 -11.45 -6.29 0.63
C ILE A 187 -12.94 -6.31 0.98
N ILE A 188 -13.47 -7.47 1.34
CA ILE A 188 -14.90 -7.68 1.61
C ILE A 188 -15.26 -7.59 3.10
N TRP A 189 -14.34 -7.14 3.95
CA TRP A 189 -14.57 -7.01 5.39
C TRP A 189 -15.62 -5.92 5.65
N SER A 190 -16.81 -6.29 6.14
CA SER A 190 -17.97 -5.39 6.12
C SER A 190 -17.74 -4.08 6.86
N ARG A 191 -17.00 -4.13 7.97
CA ARG A 191 -16.70 -2.98 8.82
C ARG A 191 -15.61 -2.07 8.29
N SER A 192 -14.66 -2.58 7.51
CA SER A 192 -13.56 -1.77 6.95
C SER A 192 -14.12 -0.73 5.99
N TRP A 193 -14.07 0.53 6.42
CA TRP A 193 -14.66 1.66 5.70
C TRP A 193 -13.65 2.76 5.36
N ARG A 194 -12.40 2.64 5.84
CA ARG A 194 -11.28 3.48 5.41
C ARG A 194 -10.28 2.65 4.63
N VAL A 195 -9.77 3.19 3.54
CA VAL A 195 -8.65 2.62 2.78
C VAL A 195 -7.67 3.69 2.34
N GLY A 196 -6.38 3.40 2.45
CA GLY A 196 -5.33 4.28 1.94
C GLY A 196 -4.16 3.46 1.42
N CYS A 197 -3.73 3.75 0.20
CA CYS A 197 -2.73 2.96 -0.49
C CYS A 197 -1.46 3.74 -0.84
N GLY A 198 -0.39 2.99 -1.06
CA GLY A 198 0.93 3.44 -1.45
C GLY A 198 1.49 2.64 -2.62
N TYR A 199 2.35 3.28 -3.41
CA TYR A 199 2.99 2.65 -4.55
C TYR A 199 4.46 3.03 -4.67
N SER A 200 5.29 2.05 -5.03
CA SER A 200 6.68 2.30 -5.42
C SER A 200 7.10 1.39 -6.57
N PHE A 201 7.68 2.00 -7.60
CA PHE A 201 8.40 1.31 -8.67
C PHE A 201 9.90 1.42 -8.44
N TYR A 202 10.58 0.31 -8.20
CA TYR A 202 12.00 0.30 -7.89
C TYR A 202 12.76 -0.81 -8.59
N LYS A 203 14.10 -0.66 -8.64
CA LYS A 203 15.02 -1.69 -9.11
C LYS A 203 15.84 -2.23 -7.94
N GLU A 204 15.85 -3.55 -7.77
CA GLU A 204 16.68 -4.27 -6.80
C GLU A 204 17.20 -5.55 -7.48
N GLY A 205 18.47 -5.89 -7.29
CA GLY A 205 19.04 -7.14 -7.82
C GLY A 205 18.87 -7.33 -9.35
N GLY A 206 18.83 -6.25 -10.13
CA GLY A 206 18.63 -6.32 -11.59
C GLY A 206 17.18 -6.44 -12.06
N LYS A 207 16.22 -6.63 -11.15
CA LYS A 207 14.78 -6.76 -11.45
C LYS A 207 14.05 -5.46 -11.14
N TYR A 208 12.96 -5.23 -11.86
CA TYR A 208 12.03 -4.13 -11.60
C TYR A 208 10.83 -4.64 -10.80
N HIS A 209 10.43 -3.89 -9.78
CA HIS A 209 9.36 -4.22 -8.86
C HIS A 209 8.33 -3.10 -8.88
N GLN A 210 7.07 -3.42 -9.13
CA GLN A 210 5.91 -2.55 -8.91
C GLN A 210 5.25 -3.03 -7.62
N TYR A 211 5.49 -2.32 -6.52
CA TYR A 211 5.02 -2.69 -5.19
C TYR A 211 3.85 -1.81 -4.77
N TYR A 212 2.73 -2.46 -4.46
CA TYR A 212 1.49 -1.86 -4.02
C TYR A 212 1.21 -2.28 -2.57
N ALA A 213 0.82 -1.34 -1.74
CA ALA A 213 0.30 -1.61 -0.40
C ALA A 213 -0.98 -0.82 -0.19
N CYS A 214 -2.01 -1.46 0.38
CA CYS A 214 -3.22 -0.79 0.83
C CYS A 214 -3.41 -1.11 2.31
N ASN A 215 -3.54 -0.07 3.13
CA ASN A 215 -3.91 -0.17 4.53
C ASN A 215 -5.41 0.09 4.68
N TYR A 216 -6.07 -0.66 5.57
CA TYR A 216 -7.51 -0.62 5.79
C TYR A 216 -7.81 -0.35 7.25
N GLY A 217 -8.93 0.29 7.56
CA GLY A 217 -9.33 0.41 8.95
C GLY A 217 -10.78 0.80 9.22
N PRO A 218 -11.22 0.51 10.46
CA PRO A 218 -11.26 -0.87 10.96
C PRO A 218 -12.23 -1.71 10.15
#